data_AF-A0A133V6Y2-F1
#
_entry.id   AF-A0A133V6Y2-F1
#
_cell.length_a   1.000
_cell.length_b   1.000
_cell.length_c   1.000
_cell.angle_alpha   90.00
_cell.angle_beta   90.00
_cell.angle_gamma   90.00
#
_symmetry.space_group_name_H-M   'P 1'
#
loop_
_entity.id
_entity.type
_entity.pdbx_description
1 polymer ?
#
loop_
_entity_poly.entity_id
_entity_poly.type
_entity_poly.pdbx_seq_one_letter_code
_entity_poly.pdbx_strand_id
1 'polypeptide(L)'
;MENVEPSMEDEHFASTSVPVSQGDSLKGLLDWSIRYGWVIKFSNESTGEFSSLRTSAIGHKNVETVVDLEVHNAEETNDLYGDTNFTDMKFWDYGGEPVDIQWEGYVNPDTPFSGLDVMVYGDSHVELKTGRD
;
A
#
# COMPACT_ATOMS: atom_id res chain seq x y z
N MET A 1 10.16 10.68 37.00
CA MET A 1 10.62 10.51 35.61
C MET A 1 9.36 10.40 34.79
N GLU A 2 9.05 11.41 33.99
CA GLU A 2 7.95 11.32 33.02
C GLU A 2 8.35 10.30 31.96
N ASN A 3 7.49 9.30 31.76
CA ASN A 3 7.56 8.47 30.58
C ASN A 3 7.11 9.35 29.41
N VAL A 4 8.07 9.89 28.68
CA VAL A 4 7.81 10.46 27.37
C VAL A 4 7.54 9.27 26.47
N GLU A 5 6.28 9.05 26.12
CA GLU A 5 5.94 8.15 25.01
C GLU A 5 6.63 8.68 23.76
N PRO A 6 7.34 7.84 22.98
CA PRO A 6 7.94 8.28 21.74
C PRO A 6 6.83 8.83 20.84
N SER A 7 6.98 10.07 20.40
CA SER A 7 6.11 10.66 19.39
C SER A 7 6.16 9.78 18.15
N MET A 8 4.98 9.41 17.62
CA MET A 8 4.81 8.83 16.30
C MET A 8 5.19 9.87 15.23
N GLU A 9 6.44 10.33 15.20
CA GLU A 9 6.97 10.95 13.99
C GLU A 9 7.00 9.83 12.94
N ASP A 10 6.27 10.05 11.84
CA ASP A 10 5.95 9.07 10.81
C ASP A 10 7.19 8.33 10.31
N GLU A 11 7.45 7.14 10.86
CA GLU A 11 8.51 6.26 10.38
C GLU A 11 8.06 5.61 9.07
N HIS A 12 8.23 6.32 7.96
CA HIS A 12 8.06 5.75 6.62
C HIS A 12 9.24 4.85 6.27
N PHE A 13 8.96 3.60 5.92
CA PHE A 13 9.96 2.66 5.45
C PHE A 13 9.70 2.33 3.98
N ALA A 14 10.57 2.81 3.09
CA ALA A 14 10.42 2.58 1.65
C ALA A 14 10.99 1.21 1.25
N SER A 15 10.23 0.48 0.44
CA SER A 15 10.69 -0.73 -0.25
C SER A 15 11.02 -0.43 -1.72
N THR A 16 11.63 -1.37 -2.44
CA THR A 16 11.79 -1.23 -3.90
C THR A 16 10.45 -1.41 -4.62
N SER A 17 10.29 -0.83 -5.80
CA SER A 17 9.09 -1.01 -6.61
C SER A 17 8.98 -2.44 -7.17
N VAL A 18 7.74 -2.89 -7.42
CA VAL A 18 7.44 -4.14 -8.14
C VAL A 18 6.74 -3.79 -9.46
N PRO A 19 7.25 -4.26 -10.61
CA PRO A 19 6.57 -4.05 -11.89
C PRO A 19 5.20 -4.74 -11.93
N VAL A 20 4.20 -4.03 -12.46
CA VAL A 20 2.84 -4.53 -12.63
C VAL A 20 2.31 -4.21 -14.02
N SER A 21 1.53 -5.11 -14.58
CA SER A 21 0.84 -4.95 -15.87
C SER A 21 -0.66 -5.18 -15.70
N GLN A 22 -1.44 -4.70 -16.68
CA GLN A 22 -2.88 -4.95 -16.69
C GLN A 22 -3.18 -6.45 -16.67
N GLY A 23 -4.03 -6.86 -15.72
CA GLY A 23 -4.43 -8.26 -15.54
C GLY A 23 -3.53 -9.06 -14.60
N ASP A 24 -2.49 -8.45 -14.02
CA ASP A 24 -1.65 -9.13 -13.04
C ASP A 24 -2.37 -9.40 -11.72
N SER A 25 -2.02 -10.54 -11.10
CA SER A 25 -2.47 -10.90 -9.76
C SER A 25 -1.42 -10.47 -8.73
N LEU A 26 -1.85 -9.69 -7.75
CA LEU A 26 -0.98 -9.10 -6.74
C LEU A 26 -1.26 -9.70 -5.36
N LYS A 27 -0.24 -9.78 -4.51
CA LYS A 27 -0.35 -10.28 -3.15
C LYS A 27 0.47 -9.45 -2.17
N GLY A 28 -0.19 -8.97 -1.12
CA GLY A 28 0.45 -8.39 0.06
C GLY A 28 0.61 -9.41 1.19
N LEU A 29 1.63 -9.23 2.02
CA LEU A 29 1.85 -9.95 3.27
C LEU A 29 2.41 -8.99 4.31
N LEU A 30 1.82 -9.03 5.50
CA LEU A 30 2.33 -8.43 6.71
C LEU A 30 2.43 -9.52 7.78
N ASP A 31 3.64 -9.80 8.26
CA ASP A 31 3.89 -10.87 9.23
C ASP A 31 4.87 -10.41 10.33
N TRP A 32 4.60 -10.79 11.58
CA TRP A 32 5.52 -10.51 12.70
C TRP A 32 6.44 -11.70 12.95
N SER A 33 7.74 -11.48 12.77
CA SER A 33 8.77 -12.45 13.09
C SER A 33 9.51 -12.10 14.38
N ILE A 34 9.58 -13.04 15.32
CA ILE A 34 10.41 -12.89 16.54
C ILE A 34 11.88 -12.61 16.20
N ARG A 35 12.37 -13.12 15.07
CA ARG A 35 13.78 -12.96 14.66
C ARG A 35 14.03 -11.66 13.89
N TYR A 36 13.05 -11.19 13.12
CA TYR A 36 13.26 -10.15 12.12
C TYR A 36 12.39 -8.89 12.31
N GLY A 37 11.51 -8.88 13.31
CA GLY A 37 10.46 -7.86 13.41
C GLY A 37 9.36 -8.09 12.37
N TRP A 38 8.65 -7.01 12.02
CA TRP A 38 7.70 -7.02 10.92
C TRP A 38 8.39 -7.32 9.60
N VAL A 39 7.77 -8.19 8.83
CA VAL A 39 8.12 -8.52 7.45
C VAL A 39 6.94 -8.09 6.60
N ILE A 40 7.17 -7.11 5.74
CA ILE A 40 6.22 -6.62 4.76
C ILE A 40 6.68 -7.11 3.40
N LYS A 41 5.80 -7.74 2.64
CA LYS A 41 6.10 -8.22 1.29
C LYS A 41 4.95 -7.88 0.36
N PHE A 42 5.30 -7.42 -0.83
CA PHE A 42 4.39 -7.27 -1.96
C PHE A 42 4.93 -8.08 -3.13
N SER A 43 4.10 -8.92 -3.74
CA SER A 43 4.46 -9.75 -4.89
C SER A 43 3.48 -9.59 -6.05
N ASN A 44 4.04 -9.58 -7.25
CA ASN A 44 3.33 -9.85 -8.48
C ASN A 44 3.37 -11.37 -8.71
N GLU A 45 2.27 -12.06 -8.42
CA GLU A 45 2.17 -13.51 -8.53
C GLU A 45 2.19 -13.97 -10.00
N SER A 46 1.86 -13.07 -10.95
CA SER A 46 1.92 -13.36 -12.39
C SER A 46 3.35 -13.45 -12.91
N THR A 47 4.25 -12.59 -12.43
CA THR A 47 5.65 -12.53 -12.89
C THR A 47 6.63 -13.21 -11.93
N GLY A 48 6.25 -13.39 -10.66
CA GLY A 48 7.12 -13.87 -9.59
C GLY A 48 8.01 -12.78 -8.99
N GLU A 49 7.91 -11.53 -9.46
CA GLU A 49 8.64 -10.40 -8.89
C GLU A 49 8.06 -10.00 -7.54
N PHE A 50 8.92 -9.56 -6.62
CA PHE A 50 8.50 -9.12 -5.30
C PHE A 50 9.44 -8.08 -4.71
N SER A 51 8.89 -7.29 -3.80
CA SER A 51 9.63 -6.40 -2.91
C SER A 51 9.34 -6.81 -1.47
N SER A 52 10.34 -6.65 -0.60
CA SER A 52 10.15 -6.92 0.83
C SER A 52 10.94 -5.95 1.68
N LEU A 53 10.33 -5.54 2.78
CA LEU A 53 10.90 -4.69 3.80
C LEU A 53 10.82 -5.41 5.15
N ARG A 54 11.77 -5.12 6.04
CA ARG A 54 11.72 -5.56 7.42
C ARG A 54 11.99 -4.41 8.38
N THR A 55 11.23 -4.34 9.46
CA THR A 55 11.43 -3.34 10.52
C THR A 55 11.02 -3.89 11.87
N SER A 56 11.76 -3.52 12.91
CA SER A 56 11.39 -3.79 14.31
C SER A 56 11.16 -2.51 15.09
N ALA A 57 11.10 -1.36 14.40
CA ALA A 57 10.98 -0.06 15.03
C ALA A 57 9.56 0.22 15.53
N ILE A 58 8.56 -0.35 14.87
CA ILE A 58 7.15 -0.31 15.29
C ILE A 58 6.81 -1.46 16.25
N GLY A 59 5.89 -1.20 17.17
CA GLY A 59 5.34 -2.21 18.09
C GLY A 59 4.66 -3.37 17.33
N HIS A 60 4.37 -4.49 18.01
CA HIS A 60 3.83 -5.71 17.38
C HIS A 60 2.33 -5.96 17.68
N LYS A 61 1.62 -4.99 18.26
CA LYS A 61 0.21 -5.11 18.64
C LYS A 61 -0.57 -3.90 18.14
N ASN A 62 -1.83 -4.12 17.72
CA ASN A 62 -2.74 -3.08 17.23
C ASN A 62 -2.09 -2.18 16.17
N VAL A 63 -1.35 -2.80 15.25
CA VAL A 63 -0.64 -2.09 14.19
C VAL A 63 -1.61 -1.86 13.05
N GLU A 64 -1.79 -0.59 12.70
CA GLU A 64 -2.40 -0.19 11.45
C GLU A 64 -1.33 -0.27 10.35
N THR A 65 -1.70 -0.74 9.17
CA THR A 65 -0.79 -0.80 8.03
C THR A 65 -1.44 -0.09 6.87
N VAL A 66 -0.84 1.02 6.47
CA VAL A 66 -1.20 1.77 5.28
C VAL A 66 -0.36 1.19 4.14
N VAL A 67 -1.04 0.77 3.07
CA VAL A 67 -0.40 0.39 1.82
C VAL A 67 -0.74 1.45 0.80
N ASP A 68 0.27 2.22 0.41
CA ASP A 68 0.12 3.19 -0.67
C ASP A 68 0.42 2.51 -2.00
N LEU A 69 -0.52 2.65 -2.93
CA LEU A 69 -0.32 2.33 -4.34
C LEU A 69 -0.10 3.65 -5.07
N GLU A 70 1.17 4.00 -5.28
CA GLU A 70 1.57 5.27 -5.86
C GLU A 70 2.09 5.11 -7.29
N VAL A 71 1.85 6.13 -8.11
CA VAL A 71 2.61 6.32 -9.34
C VAL A 71 3.93 6.98 -8.96
N HIS A 72 5.03 6.24 -9.12
CA HIS A 72 6.36 6.73 -8.79
C HIS A 72 7.08 7.27 -10.05
N ASN A 73 7.82 8.38 -9.92
CA ASN A 73 8.54 9.07 -11.02
C ASN A 73 7.67 9.54 -12.21
N ALA A 74 6.44 9.99 -11.97
CA ALA A 74 5.73 10.77 -12.99
C ALA A 74 6.34 12.18 -13.04
N GLU A 75 7.00 12.52 -14.15
CA GLU A 75 7.59 13.85 -14.37
C GLU A 75 6.64 14.73 -15.19
N GLU A 76 5.84 14.11 -16.07
CA GLU A 76 4.92 14.78 -16.97
C GLU A 76 3.54 14.10 -16.96
N THR A 77 2.50 14.83 -17.39
CA THR A 77 1.13 14.28 -17.47
C THR A 77 1.02 13.06 -18.40
N ASN A 78 1.97 12.90 -19.33
CA ASN A 78 2.00 11.75 -20.22
C ASN A 78 2.40 10.44 -19.52
N ASP A 79 3.08 10.51 -18.37
CA ASP A 79 3.47 9.37 -17.55
C ASP A 79 2.28 8.72 -16.81
N LEU A 80 1.15 9.43 -16.73
CA LEU A 80 -0.08 8.93 -16.16
C LEU A 80 -0.92 8.24 -17.26
N TYR A 81 -0.81 6.92 -17.38
CA TYR A 81 -1.38 6.15 -18.50
C TYR A 81 -2.87 5.76 -18.35
N GLY A 82 -3.65 6.54 -17.59
CA GLY A 82 -5.07 6.32 -17.37
C GLY A 82 -5.39 5.70 -16.01
N ASP A 83 -6.68 5.68 -15.70
CA ASP A 83 -7.18 5.21 -14.40
C ASP A 83 -6.85 3.74 -14.15
N THR A 84 -6.54 3.42 -12.90
CA THR A 84 -6.20 2.05 -12.48
C THR A 84 -7.26 1.51 -11.54
N ASN A 85 -7.83 0.36 -11.88
CA ASN A 85 -8.88 -0.30 -11.11
C ASN A 85 -8.31 -1.54 -10.40
N PHE A 86 -8.47 -1.60 -9.08
CA PHE A 86 -8.15 -2.75 -8.25
C PHE A 86 -9.44 -3.43 -7.85
N THR A 87 -9.60 -4.70 -8.23
CA THR A 87 -10.85 -5.45 -8.07
C THR A 87 -10.58 -6.84 -7.50
N ASP A 88 -11.64 -7.51 -7.02
CA ASP A 88 -11.59 -8.86 -6.46
C ASP A 88 -10.60 -9.02 -5.29
N MET A 89 -10.33 -7.93 -4.57
CA MET A 89 -9.42 -7.92 -3.43
C MET A 89 -10.03 -8.66 -2.25
N LYS A 90 -9.17 -9.37 -1.51
CA LYS A 90 -9.56 -10.20 -0.37
C LYS A 90 -8.49 -10.12 0.70
N PHE A 91 -8.93 -10.07 1.95
CA PHE A 91 -8.08 -9.84 3.11
C PHE A 91 -8.35 -10.91 4.15
N TRP A 92 -7.28 -11.49 4.69
CA TRP A 92 -7.36 -12.54 5.68
C TRP A 92 -6.27 -12.40 6.71
N ASP A 93 -6.57 -12.84 7.93
CA ASP A 93 -5.58 -12.99 8.97
C ASP A 93 -4.73 -14.26 8.77
N TYR A 94 -3.77 -14.48 9.65
CA TYR A 94 -2.92 -15.67 9.63
C TYR A 94 -3.71 -16.98 9.84
N GLY A 95 -4.88 -16.91 10.49
CA GLY A 95 -5.79 -18.04 10.68
C GLY A 95 -6.63 -18.37 9.44
N GLY A 96 -6.62 -17.51 8.42
CA GLY A 96 -7.44 -17.63 7.22
C GLY A 96 -8.85 -17.06 7.38
N GLU A 97 -9.12 -16.35 8.48
CA GLU A 97 -10.39 -15.68 8.69
C GLU A 97 -10.41 -14.35 7.92
N PRO A 98 -11.54 -13.99 7.27
CA PRO A 98 -11.66 -12.70 6.59
C PRO A 98 -11.45 -11.53 7.55
N VAL A 99 -10.74 -10.51 7.08
CA VAL A 99 -10.52 -9.25 7.81
C VAL A 99 -11.31 -8.15 7.12
N ASP A 100 -12.04 -7.37 7.91
CA ASP A 100 -12.72 -6.15 7.46
C ASP A 100 -11.71 -5.02 7.28
N ILE A 101 -11.78 -4.30 6.16
CA ILE A 101 -10.81 -3.28 5.78
C ILE A 101 -11.52 -1.96 5.56
N GLN A 102 -10.97 -0.90 6.15
CA GLN A 102 -11.37 0.47 5.83
C GLN A 102 -10.32 1.10 4.93
N TRP A 103 -10.76 1.60 3.78
CA TRP A 103 -9.93 2.39 2.88
C TRP A 103 -10.09 3.88 3.17
N GLU A 104 -8.99 4.61 3.17
CA GLU A 104 -8.96 6.07 3.17
C GLU A 104 -8.26 6.53 1.89
N GLY A 105 -8.96 7.30 1.07
CA GLY A 105 -8.39 7.87 -0.14
C GLY A 105 -7.50 9.06 0.20
N TYR A 106 -6.27 9.06 -0.29
CA TYR A 106 -5.33 10.18 -0.13
C TYR A 106 -4.76 10.61 -1.47
N VAL A 107 -4.81 11.91 -1.73
CA VAL A 107 -4.11 12.56 -2.84
C VAL A 107 -3.16 13.57 -2.22
N ASN A 108 -1.86 13.44 -2.53
CA ASN A 108 -0.87 14.40 -2.04
C ASN A 108 -1.25 15.82 -2.49
N PRO A 109 -1.55 16.76 -1.57
CA PRO A 109 -1.99 18.10 -1.94
C PRO A 109 -0.91 18.92 -2.66
N ASP A 110 0.36 18.54 -2.53
CA ASP A 110 1.50 19.23 -3.15
C ASP A 110 1.85 18.68 -4.55
N THR A 111 1.08 17.71 -5.05
CA THR A 111 1.28 17.14 -6.39
C THR A 111 1.08 18.19 -7.49
N PRO A 112 1.95 18.23 -8.53
CA PRO A 112 1.79 19.16 -9.65
C PRO A 112 0.65 18.75 -10.60
N PHE A 113 0.04 17.57 -10.40
CA PHE A 113 -0.99 17.02 -11.26
C PHE A 113 -2.39 17.42 -10.77
N SER A 114 -3.29 17.75 -11.72
CA SER A 114 -4.69 18.06 -11.42
C SER A 114 -5.61 16.89 -11.77
N GLY A 115 -6.74 16.77 -11.07
CA GLY A 115 -7.76 15.75 -11.36
C GLY A 115 -7.44 14.35 -10.83
N LEU A 116 -6.38 14.22 -10.01
CA LEU A 116 -6.13 13.00 -9.25
C LEU A 116 -7.23 12.79 -8.21
N ASP A 117 -7.68 11.56 -8.06
CA ASP A 117 -8.69 11.18 -7.08
C ASP A 117 -8.56 9.70 -6.71
N VAL A 118 -9.14 9.32 -5.57
CA VAL A 118 -9.21 7.93 -5.12
C VAL A 118 -10.67 7.58 -4.86
N MET A 119 -11.22 6.70 -5.68
CA MET A 119 -12.61 6.25 -5.56
C MET A 119 -12.66 4.93 -4.83
N VAL A 120 -13.28 4.91 -3.65
CA VAL A 120 -13.51 3.69 -2.86
C VAL A 120 -14.95 3.22 -3.09
N TYR A 121 -15.11 2.09 -3.78
CA TYR A 121 -16.42 1.47 -3.99
C TYR A 121 -16.77 0.44 -2.91
N GLY A 122 -15.76 -0.06 -2.19
CA GLY A 122 -15.86 -0.98 -1.07
C GLY A 122 -14.56 -1.75 -0.86
N ASP A 123 -14.54 -2.67 0.10
CA ASP A 123 -13.33 -3.39 0.52
C ASP A 123 -12.61 -4.06 -0.64
N SER A 124 -13.38 -4.62 -1.59
CA SER A 124 -12.85 -5.36 -2.73
C SER A 124 -12.65 -4.53 -4.00
N HIS A 125 -12.92 -3.22 -3.98
CA HIS A 125 -12.86 -2.38 -5.17
C HIS A 125 -12.47 -0.91 -4.87
N VAL A 126 -11.29 -0.53 -5.37
CA VAL A 126 -10.77 0.85 -5.33
C VAL A 126 -10.27 1.22 -6.72
N GLU A 127 -10.44 2.48 -7.10
CA GLU A 127 -9.97 3.04 -8.36
C GLU A 127 -9.12 4.28 -8.11
N LEU A 128 -7.95 4.32 -8.74
CA LEU A 128 -7.06 5.47 -8.74
C LEU A 128 -7.28 6.27 -10.02
N LYS A 129 -7.74 7.51 -9.86
CA LYS A 129 -7.97 8.44 -10.97
C LYS A 129 -6.70 9.21 -11.28
N THR A 130 -6.40 9.27 -12.57
CA THR A 130 -5.21 9.99 -13.09
C THR A 130 -5.52 11.39 -13.60
N GLY A 131 -6.78 11.81 -13.56
CA GLY A 131 -7.22 13.11 -14.07
C GLY A 131 -7.14 13.25 -15.59
N ARG A 132 -7.00 12.13 -16.32
CA ARG A 132 -6.99 12.06 -17.78
C ARG A 132 -8.35 11.55 -18.26
N ASP A 133 -9.09 12.42 -18.96
CA ASP A 133 -10.30 12.05 -19.72
C ASP A 133 -9.97 11.28 -21.01
#